data_AF-A0A0D0KX18-F1
#
_entry.id   AF-A0A0D0KX18-F1
#
_cell.length_a   1.000
_cell.length_b   1.000
_cell.length_c   1.000
_cell.angle_alpha   90.00
_cell.angle_beta   90.00
_cell.angle_gamma   90.00
#
_symmetry.space_group_name_H-M   'P 1'
#
loop_
_entity.id
_entity.type
_entity.pdbx_description
1 polymer ?
#
loop_
_entity_poly.entity_id
_entity_poly.type
_entity_poly.pdbx_seq_one_letter_code
_entity_poly.pdbx_strand_id
1 'polypeptide(L)'
;MLPPTDIHREPFVVPIGHLTMQAARADQLLYTLCAATPHDGSPNQIHPSEAEEAAKNWNTSTDKFVEKRLSFVACEDLKRDAMKLVDRFKRLRLARNRVIHDAVEVGIDLNGSTHALAVQYAKNRTIFLHKVTADQIVALAYEIYEWNQDSSAVLSRIRQACP
;
A
#
# COMPACT_ATOMS: atom_id res chain seq x y z
N MET A 1 -24.29 -25.08 -4.52
CA MET A 1 -24.42 -23.89 -5.39
C MET A 1 -24.54 -22.70 -4.46
N LEU A 2 -23.52 -21.84 -4.36
CA LEU A 2 -23.65 -20.58 -3.61
C LEU A 2 -24.70 -19.72 -4.33
N PRO A 3 -25.58 -18.99 -3.61
CA PRO A 3 -26.62 -18.16 -4.23
C PRO A 3 -25.98 -17.07 -5.11
N PRO A 4 -26.75 -16.37 -5.97
CA PRO A 4 -26.24 -15.35 -6.91
C PRO A 4 -25.84 -14.05 -6.19
N THR A 5 -24.96 -14.15 -5.19
CA THR A 5 -24.32 -13.04 -4.49
C THR A 5 -23.27 -12.32 -5.33
N ASP A 6 -22.83 -12.90 -6.44
CA ASP A 6 -21.71 -12.37 -7.25
C ASP A 6 -22.05 -11.02 -7.89
N ILE A 7 -23.28 -10.81 -8.37
CA ILE A 7 -23.68 -9.57 -9.08
C ILE A 7 -23.68 -8.35 -8.13
N HIS A 8 -23.99 -8.57 -6.85
CA HIS A 8 -23.98 -7.50 -5.84
C HIS A 8 -22.61 -7.29 -5.19
N ARG A 9 -21.72 -8.29 -5.26
CA ARG A 9 -20.35 -8.22 -4.74
C ARG A 9 -19.36 -7.70 -5.78
N GLU A 10 -19.59 -7.96 -7.06
CA GLU A 10 -18.75 -7.56 -8.18
C GLU A 10 -18.31 -6.08 -8.14
N PRO A 11 -19.18 -5.10 -7.81
CA PRO A 11 -18.80 -3.69 -7.73
C PRO A 11 -17.78 -3.37 -6.63
N PHE A 12 -17.58 -4.26 -5.66
CA PHE A 12 -16.62 -4.10 -4.56
C PHE A 12 -15.45 -5.07 -4.69
N VAL A 13 -15.68 -6.30 -5.15
CA VAL A 13 -14.64 -7.33 -5.31
C VAL A 13 -13.60 -6.89 -6.34
N VAL A 14 -14.03 -6.35 -7.48
CA VAL A 14 -13.10 -5.91 -8.53
C VAL A 14 -12.26 -4.72 -8.06
N PRO A 15 -12.83 -3.64 -7.48
CA PRO A 15 -12.03 -2.54 -6.94
C PRO A 15 -11.13 -2.92 -5.78
N ILE A 16 -11.58 -3.78 -4.85
CA ILE A 16 -10.73 -4.27 -3.74
C ILE A 16 -9.56 -5.10 -4.28
N GLY A 17 -9.81 -5.95 -5.28
CA GLY A 17 -8.76 -6.69 -5.97
C GLY A 17 -7.72 -5.77 -6.60
N HIS A 18 -8.17 -4.73 -7.31
CA HIS A 18 -7.29 -3.73 -7.90
C HIS A 18 -6.51 -2.95 -6.85
N LEU A 19 -7.16 -2.50 -5.77
CA LEU A 19 -6.52 -1.83 -4.65
C LEU A 19 -5.42 -2.71 -4.04
N THR A 20 -5.72 -3.98 -3.79
CA THR A 20 -4.79 -4.95 -3.21
C THR A 20 -3.60 -5.19 -4.12
N MET A 21 -3.84 -5.34 -5.43
CA MET A 21 -2.78 -5.50 -6.42
C MET A 21 -1.85 -4.27 -6.50
N GLN A 22 -2.43 -3.06 -6.57
CA GLN A 22 -1.63 -1.82 -6.61
C GLN A 22 -0.86 -1.61 -5.31
N ALA A 23 -1.47 -1.95 -4.18
CA ALA A 23 -0.83 -1.88 -2.87
C ALA A 23 0.37 -2.84 -2.74
N ALA A 24 0.21 -4.10 -3.16
CA ALA A 24 1.31 -5.07 -3.13
C ALA A 24 2.48 -4.61 -4.01
N ARG A 25 2.18 -4.04 -5.19
CA ARG A 25 3.20 -3.44 -6.05
C ARG A 25 3.88 -2.25 -5.36
N ALA A 26 3.13 -1.43 -4.63
CA ALA A 26 3.68 -0.29 -3.93
C ALA A 26 4.65 -0.69 -2.81
N ASP A 27 4.26 -1.69 -2.01
CA ASP A 27 5.11 -2.29 -0.98
C ASP A 27 6.42 -2.81 -1.62
N GLN A 28 6.34 -3.56 -2.73
CA GLN A 28 7.51 -4.10 -3.42
C GLN A 28 8.44 -3.03 -4.01
N LEU A 29 7.87 -1.97 -4.61
CA LEU A 29 8.65 -0.87 -5.18
C LEU A 29 9.47 -0.16 -4.12
N LEU A 30 8.88 0.03 -2.94
CA LEU A 30 9.58 0.62 -1.81
C LEU A 30 10.74 -0.26 -1.33
N TYR A 31 10.53 -1.58 -1.19
CA TYR A 31 11.61 -2.49 -0.80
C TYR A 31 12.74 -2.46 -1.84
N THR A 32 12.37 -2.40 -3.11
CA THR A 32 13.33 -2.28 -4.22
C THR A 32 14.10 -0.97 -4.16
N LEU A 33 13.46 0.15 -3.80
CA LEU A 33 14.11 1.44 -3.60
C LEU A 33 15.15 1.40 -2.48
N CYS A 34 14.78 0.81 -1.33
CA CYS A 34 15.69 0.64 -0.20
C CYS A 34 16.88 -0.26 -0.52
N ALA A 35 16.66 -1.32 -1.31
CA ALA A 35 17.71 -2.25 -1.74
C ALA A 35 18.64 -1.65 -2.80
N ALA A 36 18.09 -0.91 -3.77
CA ALA A 36 18.83 -0.32 -4.89
C ALA A 36 19.74 0.85 -4.48
N THR A 37 19.47 1.47 -3.33
CA THR A 37 20.29 2.56 -2.80
C THR A 37 21.33 1.96 -1.86
N PRO A 38 22.66 2.18 -2.01
CA PRO A 38 23.29 3.23 -2.82
C PRO A 38 23.41 2.86 -4.31
N HIS A 39 24.04 1.72 -4.62
CA HIS A 39 24.22 1.18 -5.97
C HIS A 39 24.67 -0.28 -5.86
N ASP A 40 24.53 -1.04 -6.94
CA ASP A 40 24.98 -2.44 -7.01
C ASP A 40 26.52 -2.50 -6.94
N GLY A 41 27.06 -3.37 -6.08
CA GLY A 41 28.50 -3.48 -5.79
C GLY A 41 28.98 -2.63 -4.61
N SER A 42 28.12 -1.78 -4.03
CA SER A 42 28.45 -1.02 -2.83
C SER A 42 28.68 -1.96 -1.62
N PRO A 43 29.63 -1.65 -0.70
CA PRO A 43 29.74 -2.39 0.56
C PRO A 43 28.49 -2.26 1.45
N ASN A 44 27.62 -1.28 1.16
CA ASN A 44 26.34 -1.09 1.84
C ASN A 44 25.15 -1.64 1.04
N GLN A 45 25.38 -2.34 -0.07
CA GLN A 45 24.32 -3.01 -0.82
C GLN A 45 23.66 -4.08 0.06
N ILE A 46 22.34 -4.19 -0.04
CA ILE A 46 21.57 -5.20 0.67
C ILE A 46 20.72 -5.97 -0.33
N HIS A 47 20.44 -7.23 -0.03
CA HIS A 47 19.57 -8.04 -0.87
C HIS A 47 18.11 -7.55 -0.74
N PRO A 48 17.28 -7.60 -1.80
CA PRO A 48 15.88 -7.19 -1.73
C PRO A 48 15.08 -7.84 -0.59
N SER A 49 15.35 -9.11 -0.28
CA SER A 49 14.70 -9.82 0.84
C SER A 49 15.06 -9.24 2.22
N GLU A 50 16.28 -8.71 2.38
CA GLU A 50 16.69 -8.05 3.62
C GLU A 50 15.98 -6.70 3.79
N ALA A 51 15.82 -5.96 2.67
CA ALA A 51 15.06 -4.72 2.66
C ALA A 51 13.58 -4.97 2.98
N GLU A 52 12.99 -6.03 2.43
CA GLU A 52 11.63 -6.47 2.75
C GLU A 52 11.49 -6.82 4.24
N GLU A 53 12.40 -7.64 4.80
CA GLU A 53 12.34 -8.03 6.21
C GLU A 53 12.41 -6.81 7.15
N ALA A 54 13.27 -5.83 6.82
CA ALA A 54 13.43 -4.59 7.59
C ALA A 54 12.22 -3.63 7.47
N ALA A 55 11.47 -3.70 6.36
CA ALA A 55 10.43 -2.74 6.03
C ALA A 55 9.00 -3.29 6.02
N LYS A 56 8.79 -4.61 6.12
CA LYS A 56 7.46 -5.23 6.11
C LYS A 56 6.58 -4.73 7.26
N ASN A 57 7.19 -4.58 8.45
CA ASN A 57 6.54 -4.20 9.69
C ASN A 57 6.75 -2.70 9.96
N TRP A 58 6.00 -1.85 9.26
CA TRP A 58 6.15 -0.39 9.32
C TRP A 58 6.01 0.17 10.74
N ASN A 59 7.16 0.45 11.35
CA ASN A 59 7.29 1.00 12.69
C ASN A 59 8.43 2.04 12.73
N THR A 60 8.72 2.59 13.91
CA THR A 60 9.81 3.57 14.07
C THR A 60 11.18 3.04 13.63
N SER A 61 11.43 1.74 13.72
CA SER A 61 12.68 1.12 13.23
C SER A 61 12.71 1.09 11.71
N THR A 62 11.59 0.77 11.05
CA THR A 62 11.47 0.84 9.59
C THR A 62 11.67 2.26 9.08
N ASP A 63 11.10 3.26 9.74
CA ASP A 63 11.29 4.66 9.35
C ASP A 63 12.77 5.06 9.38
N LYS A 64 13.48 4.73 10.48
CA LYS A 64 14.94 4.94 10.58
C LYS A 64 15.72 4.17 9.53
N PHE A 65 15.30 2.95 9.21
CA PHE A 65 15.93 2.14 8.16
C PHE A 65 15.79 2.81 6.80
N VAL A 66 14.58 3.23 6.41
CA VAL A 66 14.31 3.90 5.12
C VAL A 66 15.07 5.22 5.03
N GLU A 67 15.05 6.04 6.08
CA GLU A 67 15.83 7.29 6.15
C GLU A 67 17.34 7.03 5.97
N LYS A 68 17.88 6.00 6.65
CA LYS A 68 19.27 5.59 6.51
C LYS A 68 19.58 5.10 5.09
N ARG A 69 18.66 4.38 4.43
CA ARG A 69 18.88 3.97 3.04
C ARG A 69 18.90 5.17 2.11
N LEU A 70 17.92 6.05 2.21
CA LEU A 70 17.80 7.24 1.36
C LEU A 70 18.92 8.27 1.61
N SER A 71 19.57 8.26 2.78
CA SER A 71 20.74 9.11 3.03
C SER A 71 21.96 8.76 2.16
N PHE A 72 22.02 7.57 1.58
CA PHE A 72 23.06 7.19 0.63
C PHE A 72 22.81 7.68 -0.81
N VAL A 73 21.64 8.27 -1.10
CA VAL A 73 21.39 8.92 -2.40
C VAL A 73 22.22 10.21 -2.46
N ALA A 74 23.21 10.25 -3.35
CA ALA A 74 24.14 11.38 -3.46
C ALA A 74 23.48 12.67 -3.98
N CYS A 75 22.47 12.55 -4.85
CA CYS A 75 21.75 13.70 -5.39
C CYS A 75 20.66 14.16 -4.40
N GLU A 76 20.86 15.34 -3.80
CA GLU A 76 19.93 15.89 -2.79
C GLU A 76 18.51 16.13 -3.33
N ASP A 77 18.36 16.51 -4.59
CA ASP A 77 17.03 16.66 -5.20
C ASP A 77 16.31 15.32 -5.32
N LEU A 78 16.99 14.27 -5.79
CA LEU A 78 16.43 12.92 -5.88
C LEU A 78 16.11 12.35 -4.50
N LYS A 79 16.98 12.58 -3.52
CA LYS A 79 16.76 12.21 -2.12
C LYS A 79 15.51 12.88 -1.55
N ARG A 80 15.34 14.18 -1.79
CA ARG A 80 14.14 14.92 -1.36
C ARG A 80 12.88 14.38 -2.03
N ASP A 81 12.93 14.07 -3.31
CA ASP A 81 11.79 13.50 -4.04
C ASP A 81 11.44 12.09 -3.52
N ALA A 82 12.44 11.24 -3.28
CA ALA A 82 12.26 9.92 -2.68
C ALA A 82 11.65 10.00 -1.27
N MET A 83 12.11 10.93 -0.42
CA MET A 83 11.55 11.15 0.91
C MET A 83 10.07 11.57 0.85
N LYS A 84 9.71 12.49 -0.07
CA LYS A 84 8.30 12.88 -0.28
C LYS A 84 7.43 11.69 -0.71
N LEU A 85 7.97 10.81 -1.56
CA LEU A 85 7.26 9.59 -1.97
C LEU A 85 7.06 8.63 -0.79
N VAL A 86 8.06 8.46 0.07
CA VAL A 86 7.93 7.66 1.31
C VAL A 86 6.83 8.24 2.21
N ASP A 87 6.77 9.56 2.40
CA ASP A 87 5.72 10.19 3.20
C ASP A 87 4.32 10.02 2.59
N ARG A 88 4.20 10.12 1.25
CA ARG A 88 2.95 9.81 0.54
C ARG A 88 2.58 8.33 0.72
N PHE A 89 3.53 7.41 0.63
CA PHE A 89 3.31 5.98 0.84
C PHE A 89 2.77 5.67 2.24
N LYS A 90 3.35 6.27 3.29
CA LYS A 90 2.87 6.08 4.67
C LYS A 90 1.38 6.43 4.82
N ARG A 91 0.97 7.57 4.24
CA ARG A 91 -0.44 8.00 4.24
C ARG A 91 -1.33 7.04 3.47
N LEU A 92 -0.91 6.63 2.27
CA LEU A 92 -1.66 5.69 1.43
C LEU A 92 -1.79 4.30 2.08
N ARG A 93 -0.74 3.80 2.74
CA ARG A 93 -0.76 2.53 3.47
C ARG A 93 -1.77 2.54 4.62
N LEU A 94 -1.81 3.63 5.40
CA LEU A 94 -2.79 3.80 6.47
C LEU A 94 -4.23 3.87 5.91
N ALA A 95 -4.44 4.67 4.86
CA ALA A 95 -5.73 4.77 4.19
C ALA A 95 -6.19 3.42 3.63
N ARG A 96 -5.29 2.67 2.98
CA ARG A 96 -5.53 1.32 2.47
C ARG A 96 -5.94 0.37 3.57
N ASN A 97 -5.17 0.28 4.66
CA ASN A 97 -5.46 -0.64 5.75
C ASN A 97 -6.86 -0.36 6.35
N ARG A 98 -7.22 0.92 6.49
CA ARG A 98 -8.55 1.32 6.93
C ARG A 98 -9.64 0.94 5.92
N VAL A 99 -9.44 1.26 4.64
CA VAL A 99 -10.41 0.95 3.59
C VAL A 99 -10.62 -0.56 3.44
N ILE A 100 -9.56 -1.37 3.47
CA ILE A 100 -9.67 -2.84 3.42
C ILE A 100 -10.39 -3.35 4.67
N HIS A 101 -10.02 -2.86 5.86
CA HIS A 101 -10.69 -3.22 7.10
C HIS A 101 -12.19 -2.92 7.04
N ASP A 102 -12.56 -1.68 6.73
CA ASP A 102 -13.95 -1.22 6.68
C ASP A 102 -14.74 -1.92 5.54
N ALA A 103 -14.10 -2.22 4.41
CA ALA A 103 -14.73 -2.95 3.30
C ALA A 103 -14.95 -4.45 3.60
N VAL A 104 -14.01 -5.09 4.31
CA VAL A 104 -14.17 -6.47 4.81
C VAL A 104 -15.20 -6.51 5.93
N GLU A 105 -15.29 -5.46 6.75
CA GLU A 105 -16.29 -5.36 7.80
C GLU A 105 -17.69 -5.11 7.26
N VAL A 106 -17.88 -4.56 6.05
CA VAL A 106 -19.18 -4.37 5.40
C VAL A 106 -19.47 -5.49 4.40
N GLY A 107 -20.14 -6.56 4.84
CA GLY A 107 -20.73 -7.56 3.95
C GLY A 107 -21.89 -6.98 3.12
N ILE A 108 -22.15 -7.55 1.95
CA ILE A 108 -23.30 -7.17 1.10
C ILE A 108 -24.30 -8.32 1.16
N ASP A 109 -25.52 -8.03 1.60
CA ASP A 109 -26.61 -8.99 1.66
C ASP A 109 -27.31 -9.15 0.31
N LEU A 110 -28.07 -10.23 0.16
CA LEU A 110 -28.77 -10.69 -1.05
C LEU A 110 -29.73 -9.65 -1.66
N ASN A 111 -30.09 -8.61 -0.91
CA ASN A 111 -31.00 -7.54 -1.34
C ASN A 111 -30.27 -6.24 -1.74
N GLY A 112 -28.93 -6.25 -1.85
CA GLY A 112 -28.12 -5.05 -2.13
C GLY A 112 -27.90 -4.14 -0.91
N SER A 113 -28.38 -4.55 0.26
CA SER A 113 -28.17 -3.85 1.53
C SER A 113 -26.80 -4.18 2.11
N THR A 114 -26.01 -3.16 2.46
CA THR A 114 -24.73 -3.31 3.17
C THR A 114 -24.96 -3.68 4.64
N HIS A 115 -24.46 -4.83 5.08
CA HIS A 115 -24.52 -5.31 6.47
C HIS A 115 -23.14 -5.72 6.95
N ALA A 116 -22.72 -5.28 8.13
CA ALA A 116 -21.39 -5.60 8.59
C ALA A 116 -21.18 -7.07 8.97
N LEU A 117 -20.14 -7.70 8.44
CA LEU A 117 -19.71 -9.06 8.76
C LEU A 117 -19.39 -9.22 10.25
N ALA A 118 -18.89 -8.16 10.91
CA ALA A 118 -18.66 -8.12 12.35
C ALA A 118 -19.95 -8.26 13.19
N VAL A 119 -21.10 -7.82 12.68
CA VAL A 119 -22.41 -7.86 13.38
C VAL A 119 -22.95 -9.28 13.48
N GLN A 120 -22.59 -10.16 12.54
CA GLN A 120 -23.07 -11.55 12.54
C GLN A 120 -22.43 -12.39 13.67
N TYR A 121 -21.22 -12.01 14.12
CA TYR A 121 -20.49 -12.69 15.21
C TYR A 121 -20.59 -11.99 16.56
N ALA A 122 -20.83 -10.68 16.61
CA ALA A 122 -20.95 -9.91 17.84
C ALA A 122 -22.42 -9.66 18.23
N LYS A 123 -23.15 -10.72 18.63
CA LYS A 123 -24.45 -10.56 19.29
C LYS A 123 -24.23 -9.72 20.56
N ASN A 124 -24.83 -8.54 20.63
CA ASN A 124 -24.89 -7.60 21.79
C ASN A 124 -23.85 -6.45 21.85
N ARG A 125 -23.25 -6.01 20.73
CA ARG A 125 -22.48 -4.75 20.71
C ARG A 125 -22.93 -3.83 19.58
N THR A 126 -23.17 -2.56 19.90
CA THR A 126 -23.40 -1.51 18.91
C THR A 126 -22.06 -1.10 18.30
N ILE A 127 -21.79 -1.54 17.08
CA ILE A 127 -20.56 -1.21 16.36
C ILE A 127 -20.87 -0.05 15.41
N PHE A 128 -20.19 1.08 15.58
CA PHE A 128 -20.21 2.19 14.61
C PHE A 128 -19.29 1.83 13.45
N LEU A 129 -19.87 1.58 12.28
CA LEU A 129 -19.12 1.21 11.08
C LEU A 129 -19.10 2.39 10.13
N HIS A 130 -17.90 2.82 9.73
CA HIS A 130 -17.76 3.77 8.64
C HIS A 130 -18.08 3.05 7.32
N LYS A 131 -19.10 3.53 6.60
CA LYS A 131 -19.41 2.99 5.26
C LYS A 131 -18.36 3.46 4.27
N VAL A 132 -17.65 2.51 3.67
CA VAL A 132 -16.77 2.74 2.50
C VAL A 132 -17.55 2.41 1.23
N THR A 133 -17.45 3.29 0.24
CA THR A 133 -18.10 3.16 -1.08
C THR A 133 -17.12 2.61 -2.13
N ALA A 134 -17.65 2.02 -3.20
CA ALA A 134 -16.82 1.53 -4.31
C ALA A 134 -15.95 2.65 -4.93
N ASP A 135 -16.50 3.86 -5.09
CA ASP A 135 -15.78 5.01 -5.63
C ASP A 135 -14.58 5.41 -4.75
N GLN A 136 -14.71 5.31 -3.42
CA GLN A 136 -13.59 5.56 -2.50
C GLN A 136 -12.49 4.50 -2.64
N ILE A 137 -12.85 3.24 -2.87
CA ILE A 137 -11.89 2.15 -3.10
C ILE A 137 -11.16 2.37 -4.43
N VAL A 138 -11.89 2.74 -5.49
CA VAL A 138 -11.32 3.04 -6.81
C VAL A 138 -10.40 4.26 -6.76
N ALA A 139 -10.83 5.35 -6.11
CA ALA A 139 -10.01 6.55 -5.97
C ALA A 139 -8.69 6.25 -5.25
N LEU A 140 -8.74 5.48 -4.16
CA LEU A 140 -7.54 5.08 -3.45
C LEU A 140 -6.64 4.14 -4.29
N ALA A 141 -7.23 3.20 -5.04
CA ALA A 141 -6.48 2.33 -5.94
C ALA A 141 -5.75 3.15 -7.03
N TYR A 142 -6.40 4.21 -7.55
CA TYR A 142 -5.80 5.13 -8.50
C TYR A 142 -4.66 5.94 -7.88
N GLU A 143 -4.82 6.48 -6.67
CA GLU A 143 -3.75 7.19 -5.97
C GLU A 143 -2.52 6.31 -5.75
N ILE A 144 -2.71 5.03 -5.41
CA ILE A 144 -1.60 4.07 -5.27
C ILE A 144 -0.98 3.75 -6.63
N TYR A 145 -1.78 3.66 -7.70
CA TYR A 145 -1.27 3.48 -9.05
C TYR A 145 -0.37 4.65 -9.49
N GLU A 146 -0.79 5.90 -9.26
CA GLU A 146 0.05 7.07 -9.54
C GLU A 146 1.34 7.04 -8.74
N TRP A 147 1.26 6.71 -7.45
CA TRP A 147 2.43 6.54 -6.60
C TRP A 147 3.38 5.47 -7.14
N ASN A 148 2.86 4.38 -7.69
CA ASN A 148 3.67 3.32 -8.32
C ASN A 148 4.43 3.85 -9.56
N GLN A 149 3.81 4.72 -10.36
CA GLN A 149 4.46 5.34 -11.52
C GLN A 149 5.57 6.30 -11.09
N ASP A 150 5.26 7.22 -10.17
CA ASP A 150 6.21 8.21 -9.65
C ASP A 150 7.43 7.52 -9.02
N SER A 151 7.19 6.49 -8.22
CA SER A 151 8.25 5.74 -7.54
C SER A 151 9.12 4.95 -8.51
N SER A 152 8.53 4.38 -9.55
CA SER A 152 9.29 3.68 -10.60
C SER A 152 10.21 4.66 -11.35
N ALA A 153 9.73 5.87 -11.63
CA ALA A 153 10.54 6.91 -12.27
C ALA A 153 11.70 7.37 -11.38
N VAL A 154 11.45 7.64 -10.10
CA VAL A 154 12.50 8.03 -9.13
C VAL A 154 13.52 6.92 -8.95
N LEU A 155 13.08 5.66 -8.79
CA LEU A 155 13.97 4.51 -8.68
C LEU A 155 14.89 4.38 -9.91
N SER A 156 14.34 4.54 -11.11
CA SER A 156 15.14 4.50 -12.34
C SER A 156 16.19 5.61 -12.38
N ARG A 157 15.84 6.82 -11.92
CA ARG A 157 16.78 7.95 -11.86
C ARG A 157 17.87 7.73 -10.83
N ILE A 158 17.56 7.17 -9.66
CA ILE A 158 18.55 6.82 -8.63
C ILE A 158 19.57 5.82 -9.16
N ARG A 159 19.10 4.75 -9.83
CA ARG A 159 19.98 3.75 -10.45
C ARG A 159 20.90 4.31 -11.55
N GLN A 160 20.45 5.35 -12.26
CA GLN A 160 21.26 6.00 -13.29
C GLN A 160 22.23 7.05 -12.72
N ALA A 161 21.83 7.72 -11.62
CA ALA A 161 22.60 8.78 -11.00
C ALA A 161 23.72 8.27 -10.06
N CYS A 162 23.59 7.03 -9.57
CA CYS A 162 24.59 6.35 -8.75
C CYS A 162 25.18 5.15 -9.51
N PRO A 163 26.11 5.37 -10.47
CA PRO A 163 26.91 4.29 -11.05
C PRO A 163 27.91 3.70 -10.04
#